data_AF-A0A6A4SU07-F1
#
_entry.id   AF-A0A6A4SU07-F1
#
_cell.length_a   1.000
_cell.length_b   1.000
_cell.length_c   1.000
_cell.angle_alpha   90.00
_cell.angle_beta   90.00
_cell.angle_gamma   90.00
#
_symmetry.space_group_name_H-M   'P 1'
#
loop_
_entity.id
_entity.type
_entity.pdbx_description
1 polymer ?
#
loop_
_entity_poly.entity_id
_entity_poly.type
_entity_poly.pdbx_seq_one_letter_code
_entity_poly.pdbx_strand_id
1 'polypeptide(L)'
;MTAVREEQLYPHHPDRFNSWPQLLCGDALTGRCYWEVKWEGRVNIAVTYRGMPRKGETQASWLGRNPQSWSLICSDVDGFSVWHNQRRQVCPLPPSSSVFHRVAVYVDFPAGALSFYGGSSGSLIHLHTFNTTFTEPVYPGFGFGYEWPGSSVSLCSL
;
A
#
# COMPACT_ATOMS: atom_id res chain seq x y z
N MET A 1 -0.87 -7.04 -10.96
CA MET A 1 -0.07 -8.04 -10.22
C MET A 1 -1.01 -8.87 -9.38
N THR A 2 -0.79 -10.18 -9.34
CA THR A 2 -1.61 -11.13 -8.61
C THR A 2 -0.71 -12.01 -7.76
N ALA A 3 -1.10 -12.26 -6.51
CA ALA A 3 -0.41 -13.17 -5.61
C ALA A 3 -0.68 -14.62 -6.02
N VAL A 4 0.40 -15.39 -6.18
CA VAL A 4 0.37 -16.81 -6.50
C VAL A 4 1.02 -17.61 -5.38
N ARG A 5 0.66 -18.89 -5.24
CA ARG A 5 1.23 -19.77 -4.21
C ARG A 5 2.59 -20.28 -4.60
N GLU A 6 2.80 -20.49 -5.89
CA GLU A 6 4.00 -21.06 -6.47
C GLU A 6 5.14 -20.06 -6.45
N GLU A 7 6.32 -20.50 -6.01
CA GLU A 7 7.52 -19.69 -6.03
C GLU A 7 7.86 -19.25 -7.47
N GLN A 8 8.00 -17.95 -7.66
CA GLN A 8 8.38 -17.37 -8.94
C GLN A 8 9.90 -17.29 -9.03
N LEU A 9 10.47 -17.91 -10.07
CA LEU A 9 11.91 -18.02 -10.31
C LEU A 9 12.51 -16.70 -10.80
N TYR A 10 12.53 -15.69 -9.93
CA TYR A 10 13.17 -14.44 -10.24
C TYR A 10 14.64 -14.40 -9.80
N PRO A 11 15.53 -13.72 -10.54
CA PRO A 11 16.93 -13.60 -10.16
C PRO A 11 17.12 -12.94 -8.79
N HIS A 12 18.20 -13.33 -8.11
CA HIS A 12 18.62 -12.68 -6.88
C HIS A 12 18.88 -11.19 -7.14
N HIS A 13 18.29 -10.32 -6.31
CA HIS A 13 18.48 -8.88 -6.37
C HIS A 13 18.54 -8.31 -4.95
N PRO A 14 19.44 -7.36 -4.66
CA PRO A 14 19.51 -6.74 -3.32
C PRO A 14 18.18 -6.10 -2.92
N ASP A 15 17.50 -5.42 -3.85
CA ASP A 15 16.22 -4.74 -3.59
C ASP A 15 15.00 -5.68 -3.55
N ARG A 16 15.16 -6.98 -3.82
CA ARG A 16 14.05 -7.95 -3.79
C ARG A 16 13.67 -8.29 -2.36
N PHE A 17 12.37 -8.25 -2.05
CA PHE A 17 11.84 -8.85 -0.83
C PHE A 17 11.93 -10.37 -0.89
N ASN A 18 12.50 -11.00 0.16
CA ASN A 18 12.64 -12.47 0.20
C ASN A 18 11.77 -13.16 1.27
N SER A 19 11.19 -12.40 2.21
CA SER A 19 10.44 -12.95 3.35
C SER A 19 9.00 -12.49 3.42
N TRP A 20 8.58 -11.58 2.53
CA TRP A 20 7.21 -11.05 2.49
C TRP A 20 6.83 -10.82 1.01
N PRO A 21 5.61 -11.18 0.58
CA PRO A 21 5.18 -11.03 -0.81
C PRO A 21 4.82 -9.55 -1.05
N GLN A 22 5.85 -8.75 -1.29
CA GLN A 22 5.79 -7.31 -1.45
C GLN A 22 6.65 -6.87 -2.63
N LEU A 23 6.32 -5.72 -3.21
CA LEU A 23 7.19 -5.03 -4.14
C LEU A 23 7.11 -3.52 -3.97
N LEU A 24 8.07 -2.83 -4.57
CA LEU A 24 8.04 -1.39 -4.78
C LEU A 24 8.02 -1.06 -6.27
N CYS A 25 7.40 0.06 -6.60
CA CYS A 25 7.56 0.73 -7.89
C CYS A 25 8.96 1.36 -7.98
N GLY A 26 9.45 1.52 -9.20
CA GLY A 26 10.80 2.08 -9.46
C GLY A 26 10.89 3.60 -9.34
N ASP A 27 9.78 4.31 -9.60
CA ASP A 27 9.77 5.76 -9.64
C ASP A 27 9.62 6.38 -8.25
N ALA A 28 10.50 7.32 -7.94
CA ALA A 28 10.48 8.08 -6.71
C ALA A 28 9.49 9.25 -6.80
N LEU A 29 8.64 9.41 -5.79
CA LEU A 29 7.70 10.51 -5.67
C LEU A 29 8.32 11.62 -4.82
N THR A 30 8.52 12.78 -5.44
CA THR A 30 9.11 13.98 -4.82
C THR A 30 8.22 15.22 -4.93
N GLY A 31 7.07 15.11 -5.60
CA GLY A 31 6.12 16.19 -5.83
C GLY A 31 4.71 15.84 -5.39
N ARG A 32 3.73 16.40 -6.11
CA ARG A 32 2.32 16.02 -5.97
C ARG A 32 2.00 14.91 -6.95
N CYS A 33 1.61 13.76 -6.44
CA CYS A 33 1.39 12.56 -7.24
C CYS A 33 0.02 11.97 -6.89
N TYR A 34 -0.70 11.53 -7.92
CA TYR A 34 -1.99 10.88 -7.81
C TYR A 34 -1.98 9.60 -8.62
N TRP A 35 -2.48 8.52 -8.03
CA TRP A 35 -2.74 7.29 -8.78
C TRP A 35 -3.91 6.53 -8.18
N GLU A 36 -4.55 5.72 -9.02
CA GLU A 36 -5.63 4.83 -8.63
C GLU A 36 -5.23 3.39 -8.88
N VAL A 37 -5.66 2.50 -7.99
CA VAL A 37 -5.55 1.05 -8.18
C VAL A 37 -6.90 0.39 -7.98
N LYS A 38 -7.16 -0.63 -8.79
CA LYS A 38 -8.14 -1.67 -8.47
C LYS A 38 -7.48 -2.76 -7.64
N TRP A 39 -8.20 -3.32 -6.68
CA TRP A 39 -7.69 -4.36 -5.79
C TRP A 39 -8.75 -5.43 -5.50
N GLU A 40 -8.30 -6.66 -5.27
CA GLU A 40 -9.15 -7.80 -4.89
C GLU A 40 -8.49 -8.62 -3.78
N GLY A 41 -9.29 -9.23 -2.90
CA GLY A 41 -8.80 -10.08 -1.82
C GLY A 41 -8.28 -9.26 -0.64
N ARG A 42 -6.98 -9.39 -0.34
CA ARG A 42 -6.32 -8.64 0.74
C ARG A 42 -5.00 -8.04 0.28
N VAL A 43 -4.98 -6.71 0.16
CA VAL A 43 -3.87 -5.95 -0.42
C VAL A 43 -3.42 -4.85 0.52
N ASN A 44 -2.11 -4.68 0.68
CA ASN A 44 -1.48 -3.54 1.30
C ASN A 44 -1.01 -2.57 0.20
N ILE A 45 -1.46 -1.31 0.26
CA ILE A 45 -1.06 -0.22 -0.62
C ILE A 45 -0.29 0.78 0.23
N ALA A 46 0.95 1.07 -0.14
CA ALA A 46 1.84 1.84 0.72
C ALA A 46 2.69 2.85 -0.06
N VAL A 47 3.28 3.76 0.69
CA VAL A 47 4.51 4.45 0.29
C VAL A 47 5.58 4.19 1.35
N THR A 48 6.83 4.11 0.93
CA THR A 48 7.96 3.85 1.82
C THR A 48 9.22 4.52 1.31
N TYR A 49 10.16 4.75 2.22
CA TYR A 49 11.50 5.15 1.84
C TYR A 49 12.29 4.02 1.18
N ARG A 50 13.30 4.39 0.38
CA ARG A 50 14.17 3.41 -0.29
C ARG A 50 14.93 2.54 0.72
N GLY A 51 15.34 3.13 1.84
CA GLY A 51 16.11 2.47 2.90
C GLY A 51 15.37 1.41 3.70
N MET A 52 14.07 1.19 3.47
CA MET A 52 13.31 0.15 4.17
C MET A 52 13.94 -1.24 3.93
N PRO A 53 14.20 -2.03 4.99
CA PRO A 53 14.78 -3.37 4.86
C PRO A 53 13.98 -4.28 3.91
N ARG A 54 14.70 -5.02 3.07
CA ARG A 54 14.12 -5.97 2.09
C ARG A 54 14.19 -7.42 2.54
N LYS A 55 15.03 -7.72 3.53
CA LYS A 55 15.38 -9.09 3.90
C LYS A 55 14.91 -9.43 5.31
N GLY A 56 14.58 -10.70 5.51
CA GLY A 56 14.25 -11.26 6.81
C GLY A 56 12.78 -11.09 7.17
N GLU A 57 12.28 -12.01 7.99
CA GLU A 57 10.91 -12.05 8.48
C GLU A 57 10.75 -11.17 9.71
N THR A 58 10.92 -9.85 9.51
CA THR A 58 10.87 -8.87 10.60
C THR A 58 9.79 -7.83 10.34
N GLN A 59 9.34 -7.15 11.40
CA GLN A 59 8.42 -6.02 11.25
C GLN A 59 9.06 -4.87 10.47
N ALA A 60 10.39 -4.74 10.54
CA ALA A 60 11.16 -3.72 9.82
C ALA A 60 11.04 -3.87 8.29
N SER A 61 10.86 -5.08 7.77
CA SER A 61 10.72 -5.35 6.33
C SER A 61 9.27 -5.45 5.84
N TRP A 62 8.27 -5.24 6.71
CA TRP A 62 6.85 -5.27 6.37
C TRP A 62 6.27 -3.86 6.21
N LEU A 63 5.61 -3.57 5.09
CA LEU A 63 4.99 -2.27 4.78
C LEU A 63 3.94 -1.85 5.83
N GLY A 64 4.14 -0.68 6.42
CA GLY A 64 3.31 -0.09 7.48
C GLY A 64 3.68 -0.55 8.91
N ARG A 65 4.54 -1.55 9.07
CA ARG A 65 4.94 -2.06 10.40
C ARG A 65 6.32 -1.54 10.86
N ASN A 66 6.80 -0.50 10.21
CA ASN A 66 8.04 0.18 10.51
C ASN A 66 7.83 1.69 10.39
N PRO A 67 8.77 2.53 10.90
CA PRO A 67 8.64 3.98 10.84
C PRO A 67 8.92 4.59 9.46
N GLN A 68 9.41 3.80 8.50
CA GLN A 68 9.79 4.28 7.15
C GLN A 68 8.67 4.07 6.11
N SER A 69 7.52 3.54 6.52
CA SER A 69 6.42 3.22 5.62
C SER A 69 5.05 3.56 6.21
N TRP A 70 4.14 3.91 5.32
CA TRP A 70 2.75 4.23 5.61
C TRP A 70 1.88 3.45 4.64
N SER A 71 0.91 2.71 5.18
CA SER A 71 0.11 1.80 4.34
C SER A 71 -1.37 1.82 4.67
N LEU A 72 -2.17 1.55 3.65
CA LEU A 72 -3.56 1.15 3.72
C LEU A 72 -3.67 -0.35 3.43
N ILE A 73 -4.26 -1.12 4.33
CA ILE A 73 -4.72 -2.48 4.06
C ILE A 73 -6.17 -2.41 3.60
N CYS A 74 -6.44 -3.04 2.47
CA CYS A 74 -7.75 -3.26 1.90
C CYS A 74 -8.08 -4.76 2.00
N SER A 75 -9.28 -5.10 2.45
CA SER A 75 -9.73 -6.48 2.65
C SER A 75 -11.21 -6.59 2.33
N ASP A 76 -11.59 -7.61 1.56
CA ASP A 76 -13.00 -7.92 1.28
C ASP A 76 -13.76 -8.31 2.56
N VAL A 77 -13.03 -8.77 3.59
CA VAL A 77 -13.59 -9.24 4.86
C VAL A 77 -13.48 -8.18 5.96
N ASP A 78 -12.32 -7.52 6.07
CA ASP A 78 -12.01 -6.61 7.18
C ASP A 78 -12.22 -5.12 6.83
N GLY A 79 -12.55 -4.81 5.58
CA GLY A 79 -12.62 -3.44 5.07
C GLY A 79 -11.24 -2.76 5.01
N PHE A 80 -11.19 -1.50 5.42
CA PHE A 80 -9.99 -0.67 5.33
C PHE A 80 -9.35 -0.43 6.70
N SER A 81 -8.02 -0.54 6.77
CA SER A 81 -7.27 -0.07 7.94
C SER A 81 -5.92 0.48 7.55
N VAL A 82 -5.50 1.55 8.20
CA VAL A 82 -4.17 2.12 8.01
C VAL A 82 -3.18 1.59 9.02
N TRP A 83 -1.92 1.48 8.59
CA TRP A 83 -0.81 1.03 9.41
C TRP A 83 0.40 1.95 9.23
N HIS A 84 0.98 2.34 10.36
CA HIS A 84 2.27 3.01 10.43
C HIS A 84 2.96 2.66 11.76
N ASN A 85 4.25 2.31 11.72
CA ASN A 85 5.06 1.99 12.89
C ASN A 85 4.35 1.02 13.88
N GLN A 86 3.83 -0.08 13.34
CA GLN A 86 3.11 -1.15 14.06
C GLN A 86 1.75 -0.75 14.65
N ARG A 87 1.31 0.49 14.46
CA ARG A 87 0.00 0.96 14.91
C ARG A 87 -1.02 0.76 13.80
N ARG A 88 -2.10 0.05 14.13
CA ARG A 88 -3.27 -0.13 13.26
C ARG A 88 -4.36 0.85 13.66
N GLN A 89 -5.00 1.47 12.67
CA GLN A 89 -6.26 2.18 12.85
C GLN A 89 -7.25 1.71 11.79
N VAL A 90 -8.45 1.28 12.20
CA VAL A 90 -9.52 0.92 11.27
C VAL A 90 -10.12 2.20 10.69
N CYS A 91 -10.34 2.23 9.39
CA CYS A 91 -11.01 3.34 8.71
C CYS A 91 -12.52 3.10 8.77
N PRO A 92 -13.28 3.97 9.48
CA PRO A 92 -14.74 3.82 9.53
C PRO A 92 -15.32 4.10 8.15
N LEU A 93 -16.18 3.20 7.68
CA LEU A 93 -17.00 3.42 6.48
C LEU A 93 -18.45 3.69 6.88
N PRO A 94 -19.18 4.50 6.10
CA PRO A 94 -20.63 4.60 6.24
C PRO A 94 -21.27 3.21 6.10
N PRO A 95 -22.36 2.91 6.85
CA PRO A 95 -23.05 1.61 6.76
C PRO A 95 -23.53 1.25 5.36
N SER A 96 -23.78 2.25 4.51
CA SER A 96 -24.22 2.09 3.12
C SER A 96 -23.08 2.00 2.10
N SER A 97 -21.83 2.12 2.53
CA SER A 97 -20.68 1.99 1.63
C SER A 97 -20.36 0.52 1.44
N SER A 98 -20.66 -0.02 0.25
CA SER A 98 -20.06 -1.27 -0.19
C SER A 98 -18.54 -1.13 -0.25
N VAL A 99 -17.82 -2.21 0.05
CA VAL A 99 -16.36 -2.23 -0.10
C VAL A 99 -16.03 -1.91 -1.56
N PHE A 100 -15.30 -0.82 -1.76
CA PHE A 100 -14.88 -0.40 -3.09
C PHE A 100 -13.59 -1.11 -3.46
N HIS A 101 -13.60 -1.85 -4.56
CA HIS A 101 -12.40 -2.46 -5.14
C HIS A 101 -11.50 -1.46 -5.87
N ARG A 102 -11.55 -0.19 -5.48
CA ARG A 102 -10.69 0.86 -6.01
C ARG A 102 -10.28 1.82 -4.90
N VAL A 103 -8.99 2.13 -4.90
CA VAL A 103 -8.36 3.09 -3.98
C VAL A 103 -7.61 4.12 -4.79
N ALA A 104 -7.84 5.39 -4.48
CA ALA A 104 -7.01 6.49 -4.93
C ALA A 104 -6.00 6.84 -3.85
N VAL A 105 -4.77 7.11 -4.26
CA VAL A 105 -3.69 7.56 -3.39
C VAL A 105 -3.21 8.90 -3.89
N TYR A 106 -3.12 9.85 -2.97
CA TYR A 106 -2.60 11.19 -3.23
C TYR A 106 -1.42 11.45 -2.29
N VAL A 107 -0.28 11.82 -2.87
CA VAL A 107 0.92 12.22 -2.15
C VAL A 107 1.15 13.69 -2.43
N ASP A 108 1.23 14.52 -1.40
CA ASP A 108 1.76 15.88 -1.46
C ASP A 108 3.07 15.89 -0.70
N PHE A 109 4.17 15.61 -1.43
CA PHE A 109 5.49 15.50 -0.82
C PHE A 109 5.93 16.80 -0.13
N PRO A 110 5.81 18.00 -0.76
CA PRO A 110 6.15 19.26 -0.10
C PRO A 110 5.33 19.56 1.15
N ALA A 111 4.03 19.21 1.15
CA ALA A 111 3.16 19.43 2.31
C ALA A 111 3.28 18.32 3.37
N GLY A 112 3.96 17.21 3.07
CA GLY A 112 4.09 16.09 3.98
C GLY A 112 2.78 15.30 4.18
N ALA A 113 1.92 15.27 3.17
CA ALA A 113 0.63 14.60 3.24
C ALA A 113 0.57 13.35 2.36
N LEU A 114 0.04 12.27 2.90
CA LEU A 114 -0.35 11.06 2.17
C LEU A 114 -1.81 10.75 2.47
N SER A 115 -2.66 10.85 1.45
CA SER A 115 -4.10 10.66 1.57
C SER A 115 -4.55 9.42 0.80
N PHE A 116 -5.43 8.66 1.43
CA PHE A 116 -6.08 7.49 0.85
C PHE A 116 -7.57 7.75 0.71
N TYR A 117 -8.13 7.36 -0.43
CA TYR A 117 -9.55 7.44 -0.72
C TYR A 117 -10.04 6.11 -1.27
N GLY A 118 -11.18 5.64 -0.78
CA GLY A 118 -11.88 4.47 -1.31
C GLY A 118 -13.07 4.95 -2.13
N GLY A 119 -13.39 4.30 -3.24
CA GLY A 119 -14.52 4.77 -4.03
C GLY A 119 -14.73 4.04 -5.35
N SER A 120 -15.78 4.44 -6.06
CA SER A 120 -16.13 3.93 -7.38
C SER A 120 -15.85 4.98 -8.46
N SER A 121 -16.10 4.63 -9.72
CA SER A 121 -15.95 5.56 -10.83
C SER A 121 -16.86 6.77 -10.64
N GLY A 122 -16.30 7.92 -10.25
CA GLY A 122 -17.01 9.19 -10.07
C GLY A 122 -17.30 9.61 -8.63
N SER A 123 -16.92 8.82 -7.61
CA SER A 123 -17.08 9.21 -6.20
C SER A 123 -15.95 8.64 -5.33
N LEU A 124 -15.25 9.52 -4.61
CA LEU A 124 -14.17 9.18 -3.68
C LEU A 124 -14.57 9.54 -2.25
N ILE A 125 -14.42 8.59 -1.34
CA ILE A 125 -14.59 8.76 0.10
C ILE A 125 -13.21 8.80 0.73
N HIS A 126 -12.92 9.86 1.46
CA HIS A 126 -11.68 9.97 2.23
C HIS A 126 -11.63 8.88 3.31
N LEU A 127 -10.55 8.10 3.31
CA LEU A 127 -10.32 7.04 4.29
C LEU A 127 -9.38 7.50 5.40
N HIS A 128 -8.28 8.15 5.01
CA HIS A 128 -7.25 8.60 5.94
C HIS A 128 -6.29 9.61 5.31
N THR A 129 -5.65 10.42 6.14
CA THR A 129 -4.47 11.18 5.75
C THR A 129 -3.41 11.09 6.82
N PHE A 130 -2.23 10.60 6.43
CA PHE A 130 -1.03 10.73 7.23
C PHE A 130 -0.45 12.11 7.00
N ASN A 131 -0.25 12.85 8.09
CA ASN A 131 0.55 14.06 8.10
C ASN A 131 1.92 13.70 8.70
N THR A 132 2.97 13.88 7.91
CA THR A 132 4.34 13.54 8.26
C THR A 132 5.30 14.57 7.66
N THR A 133 6.59 14.45 7.93
CA THR A 133 7.63 15.20 7.22
C THR A 133 8.45 14.19 6.43
N PHE A 134 8.25 14.17 5.11
CA PHE A 134 9.05 13.30 4.26
C PHE A 134 10.50 13.81 4.23
N THR A 135 11.44 12.97 4.64
CA THR A 135 12.87 13.32 4.74
C THR A 135 13.67 12.90 3.51
N GLU A 136 13.11 12.01 2.70
CA GLU A 136 13.69 11.48 1.48
C GLU A 136 12.59 11.06 0.51
N PRO A 137 12.87 10.88 -0.80
CA PRO A 137 11.86 10.46 -1.77
C PRO A 137 11.14 9.17 -1.35
N VAL A 138 9.83 9.14 -1.58
CA VAL A 138 8.99 7.98 -1.25
C VAL A 138 8.66 7.17 -2.50
N TYR A 139 8.51 5.86 -2.32
CA TYR A 139 8.26 4.91 -3.39
C TYR A 139 6.94 4.19 -3.12
N PRO A 140 6.03 4.10 -4.11
CA PRO A 140 4.85 3.28 -4.00
C PRO A 140 5.23 1.82 -3.77
N GLY A 141 4.47 1.14 -2.93
CA GLY A 141 4.66 -0.25 -2.61
C GLY A 141 3.34 -1.01 -2.50
N PHE A 142 3.39 -2.29 -2.80
CA PHE A 142 2.25 -3.19 -2.70
C PHE A 142 2.65 -4.46 -1.97
N GLY A 143 1.77 -4.96 -1.10
CA GLY A 143 1.98 -6.20 -0.36
C GLY A 143 0.73 -7.08 -0.36
N PHE A 144 0.93 -8.38 -0.20
CA PHE A 144 -0.14 -9.38 -0.18
C PHE A 144 -0.08 -10.22 1.10
N GLY A 145 -1.21 -10.77 1.54
CA GLY A 145 -1.22 -11.73 2.65
C GLY A 145 -0.88 -13.14 2.16
N TYR A 146 -0.02 -13.87 2.88
CA TYR A 146 0.31 -15.27 2.58
C TYR A 146 -0.91 -16.19 2.49
N GLU A 147 -1.90 -15.94 3.34
CA GLU A 147 -3.12 -16.73 3.44
C GLU A 147 -4.16 -16.39 2.36
N TRP A 148 -3.88 -15.41 1.49
CA TRP A 148 -4.84 -14.84 0.54
C TRP A 148 -4.35 -14.95 -0.92
N PRO A 149 -4.12 -16.19 -1.42
CA PRO A 149 -3.74 -16.40 -2.81
C PRO A 149 -4.84 -15.87 -3.74
N GLY A 150 -4.45 -15.37 -4.92
CA GLY A 150 -5.37 -14.73 -5.85
C GLY A 150 -5.65 -13.26 -5.56
N SER A 151 -5.21 -12.71 -4.42
CA SER A 151 -5.27 -11.26 -4.17
C SER A 151 -4.53 -10.52 -5.28
N SER A 152 -5.12 -9.43 -5.78
CA SER A 152 -4.61 -8.75 -6.96
C SER A 152 -4.66 -7.23 -6.81
N VAL A 153 -3.74 -6.55 -7.51
CA VAL A 153 -3.74 -5.10 -7.65
C VAL A 153 -3.42 -4.72 -9.09
N SER A 154 -4.15 -3.75 -9.66
CA SER A 154 -3.90 -3.22 -10.99
C SER A 154 -4.03 -1.71 -11.00
N LEU A 155 -3.10 -1.03 -11.68
CA LEU A 155 -3.18 0.42 -11.87
C LEU A 155 -4.35 0.74 -12.79
N CYS A 156 -5.15 1.75 -12.43
CA CYS A 156 -6.16 2.30 -13.33
C CYS A 156 -5.48 3.13 -14.42
N SER A 157 -5.95 3.02 -15.66
CA SER A 157 -5.72 4.05 -16.67
C SER A 157 -6.51 5.30 -16.30
N LEU A 158 -5.84 6.44 -16.20
CA LEU A 158 -6.47 7.75 -16.04
C LEU A 158 -6.97 8.28 -17.38
#